data_AF-A0AAD1Z4Y0-F1
#
_entry.id   AF-A0AAD1Z4Y0-F1
#
_cell.length_a   1.000
_cell.length_b   1.000
_cell.length_c   1.000
_cell.angle_alpha   90.00
_cell.angle_beta   90.00
_cell.angle_gamma   90.00
#
_symmetry.space_group_name_H-M   'P 1'
#
loop_
_entity.id
_entity.type
_entity.pdbx_description
1 polymer ?
#
loop_
_entity_poly.entity_id
_entity_poly.type
_entity_poly.pdbx_seq_one_letter_code
_entity_poly.pdbx_strand_id
1 'polypeptide(L)'
;MPIYQVIPGEVVQALFLACKSGNFDLADKEVSNLIAEGYPASQMLSQLYDVVVEADNISDEQKARICKKFAEADKCLIDGADEYLQLLDVASNTMRALCNMPQDFSSG
;
A
#
# COMPACT_ATOMS: atom_id res chain seq x y z
N MET A 1 -8.40 -17.52 -18.02
CA MET A 1 -8.50 -16.27 -17.24
C MET A 1 -8.05 -16.64 -15.83
N PRO A 2 -6.95 -16.09 -15.28
CA PRO A 2 -6.57 -16.44 -13.92
C PRO A 2 -7.62 -15.85 -12.98
N ILE A 3 -8.11 -16.71 -12.10
CA ILE A 3 -9.01 -16.35 -11.01
C ILE A 3 -8.09 -15.69 -9.98
N TYR A 4 -7.85 -14.38 -10.09
CA TYR A 4 -7.17 -13.64 -9.02
C TYR A 4 -8.00 -13.87 -7.76
N GLN A 5 -7.40 -14.47 -6.76
CA GLN A 5 -8.04 -14.80 -5.50
C GLN A 5 -8.30 -13.49 -4.76
N VAL A 6 -9.38 -12.77 -5.09
CA VAL A 6 -9.62 -11.39 -4.64
C VAL A 6 -9.56 -11.33 -3.12
N ILE A 7 -8.58 -10.57 -2.60
CA ILE A 7 -8.51 -10.25 -1.18
C ILE A 7 -9.81 -9.54 -0.81
N PRO A 8 -10.48 -9.92 0.29
CA PRO A 8 -11.73 -9.30 0.69
C PRO A 8 -11.59 -7.78 0.74
N GLY A 9 -12.53 -7.06 0.13
CA GLY A 9 -12.49 -5.60 0.09
C GLY A 9 -12.46 -4.95 1.48
N GLU A 10 -12.97 -5.64 2.50
CA GLU A 10 -12.86 -5.23 3.91
C GLU A 10 -11.41 -5.11 4.40
N VAL A 11 -10.51 -6.03 4.00
CA VAL A 11 -9.10 -6.03 4.39
C VAL A 11 -8.36 -4.89 3.67
N VAL A 12 -8.63 -4.72 2.37
CA VAL A 12 -8.08 -3.61 1.57
C VAL A 12 -8.51 -2.27 2.15
N GLN A 13 -9.79 -2.13 2.48
CA GLN A 13 -10.31 -0.92 3.10
C GLN A 13 -9.76 -0.70 4.51
N ALA A 14 -9.58 -1.74 5.32
CA ALA A 14 -8.99 -1.63 6.64
C ALA A 14 -7.57 -1.06 6.57
N LEU A 15 -6.72 -1.60 5.67
CA LEU A 15 -5.37 -1.07 5.44
C LEU A 15 -5.40 0.38 4.93
N PHE A 16 -6.28 0.69 3.98
CA PHE A 16 -6.44 2.06 3.47
C PHE A 16 -6.87 3.06 4.57
N LEU A 17 -7.82 2.66 5.41
CA LEU A 17 -8.28 3.47 6.54
C LEU A 17 -7.19 3.65 7.59
N ALA A 18 -6.38 2.63 7.86
CA ALA A 18 -5.23 2.73 8.75
C ALA A 18 -4.19 3.74 8.23
N CYS A 19 -3.86 3.65 6.94
CA CYS A 19 -2.99 4.60 6.24
C CYS A 19 -3.55 6.03 6.33
N LYS A 20 -4.86 6.20 6.11
CA LYS A 20 -5.53 7.51 6.17
C LYS A 20 -5.65 8.06 7.59
N SER A 21 -5.78 7.20 8.60
CA SER A 21 -5.82 7.59 10.00
C SER A 21 -4.48 8.10 10.52
N GLY A 22 -3.38 7.85 9.82
CA GLY A 22 -2.06 8.19 10.33
C GLY A 22 -1.59 7.27 11.47
N ASN A 23 -2.15 6.06 11.57
CA ASN A 23 -1.83 5.14 12.66
C ASN A 23 -1.02 3.95 12.13
N PHE A 24 0.30 4.05 12.29
CA PHE A 24 1.23 3.01 11.83
C PHE A 24 1.00 1.67 12.53
N ASP A 25 0.68 1.64 13.83
CA ASP A 25 0.37 0.41 14.57
C ASP A 25 -0.82 -0.35 13.94
N LEU A 26 -1.83 0.38 13.45
CA LEU A 26 -2.95 -0.23 12.74
C LEU A 26 -2.50 -0.77 11.38
N ALA A 27 -1.72 -0.01 10.61
CA ALA A 27 -1.23 -0.46 9.32
C ALA A 27 -0.34 -1.72 9.46
N ASP A 28 0.57 -1.73 10.43
CA ASP A 28 1.40 -2.89 10.77
C ASP A 28 0.56 -4.12 11.09
N LYS A 29 -0.46 -3.95 11.92
CA LYS A 29 -1.38 -5.03 12.28
C LYS A 29 -2.13 -5.58 11.06
N GLU A 30 -2.65 -4.71 10.19
CA GLU A 30 -3.35 -5.15 8.97
C GLU A 30 -2.41 -5.87 8.00
N VAL A 31 -1.17 -5.37 7.83
CA VAL A 31 -0.14 -6.06 7.02
C VAL A 31 0.23 -7.41 7.64
N SER A 32 0.40 -7.49 8.96
CA SER A 32 0.70 -8.74 9.66
C SER A 32 -0.43 -9.76 9.52
N ASN A 33 -1.70 -9.32 9.65
CA ASN A 33 -2.87 -10.16 9.41
C ASN A 33 -2.88 -10.70 7.99
N LEU A 34 -2.60 -9.85 7.00
CA LEU A 34 -2.57 -10.25 5.59
C LEU A 34 -1.56 -11.36 5.31
N ILE A 35 -0.35 -11.22 5.86
CA ILE A 35 0.71 -12.22 5.76
C ILE A 35 0.32 -13.50 6.52
N ALA A 36 -0.30 -13.37 7.70
CA ALA A 36 -0.76 -14.50 8.49
C ALA A 36 -1.90 -15.29 7.81
N GLU A 37 -2.77 -14.61 7.06
CA GLU A 37 -3.80 -15.23 6.22
C GLU A 37 -3.24 -15.83 4.92
N GLY A 38 -2.00 -15.50 4.56
CA GLY A 38 -1.32 -16.02 3.38
C GLY A 38 -1.79 -15.39 2.07
N TYR A 39 -2.30 -14.15 2.12
CA TYR A 39 -2.63 -13.43 0.90
C TYR A 39 -1.37 -12.90 0.21
N PRO A 40 -1.31 -12.92 -1.13
CA PRO A 40 -0.16 -12.42 -1.87
C PRO A 40 -0.06 -10.89 -1.77
N ALA A 41 1.12 -10.38 -1.40
CA ALA A 41 1.36 -8.95 -1.24
C ALA A 41 1.14 -8.16 -2.54
N SER A 42 1.54 -8.71 -3.68
CA SER A 42 1.36 -8.08 -5.00
C SER A 42 -0.11 -7.80 -5.32
N GLN A 43 -0.99 -8.72 -4.93
CA GLN A 43 -2.42 -8.54 -5.12
C GLN A 43 -3.00 -7.49 -4.18
N MET A 44 -2.52 -7.43 -2.94
CA MET A 44 -2.90 -6.36 -2.01
C MET A 44 -2.47 -4.99 -2.54
N LEU A 45 -1.24 -4.89 -3.05
CA LEU A 45 -0.74 -3.66 -3.65
C LEU A 45 -1.62 -3.25 -4.84
N SER A 46 -1.96 -4.17 -5.74
CA SER A 46 -2.83 -3.84 -6.88
C SER A 46 -4.20 -3.32 -6.43
N GLN A 47 -4.85 -3.98 -5.46
CA GLN A 47 -6.17 -3.54 -5.00
C GLN A 47 -6.12 -2.23 -4.21
N LEU A 48 -5.11 -2.05 -3.36
CA LEU A 48 -4.91 -0.81 -2.62
C LEU A 48 -4.60 0.36 -3.58
N TYR A 49 -3.86 0.10 -4.65
CA TYR A 49 -3.59 1.07 -5.71
C TYR A 49 -4.89 1.57 -6.37
N ASP A 50 -5.79 0.67 -6.78
CA ASP A 50 -7.08 1.04 -7.35
C ASP A 50 -7.87 1.94 -6.38
N VAL A 51 -7.94 1.56 -5.09
CA VAL A 51 -8.61 2.38 -4.05
C VAL A 51 -7.99 3.77 -3.91
N VAL A 52 -6.66 3.89 -3.95
CA VAL A 52 -5.96 5.19 -3.87
C VAL A 52 -6.19 6.04 -5.13
N VAL A 53 -6.20 5.42 -6.31
CA VAL A 53 -6.41 6.12 -7.58
C VAL A 53 -7.85 6.60 -7.71
N GLU A 54 -8.82 5.79 -7.29
CA GLU A 54 -10.24 6.14 -7.28
C GLU A 54 -10.62 7.12 -6.16
N ALA A 55 -9.77 7.30 -5.15
CA ALA A 55 -10.05 8.23 -4.06
C ALA A 55 -10.03 9.70 -4.53
N ASP A 56 -11.20 10.36 -4.54
CA ASP A 56 -11.35 11.79 -4.85
C ASP A 56 -10.75 12.72 -3.78
N ASN A 57 -10.54 12.21 -2.56
CA ASN A 57 -10.02 12.99 -1.44
C ASN A 57 -8.49 13.05 -1.37
N ILE A 58 -7.79 12.69 -2.45
CA ILE A 58 -6.34 12.67 -2.58
C ILE A 58 -5.97 13.49 -3.83
N SER A 59 -5.07 14.47 -3.68
CA SER A 59 -4.60 15.30 -4.79
C SER A 59 -3.74 14.51 -5.78
N ASP A 60 -3.69 14.90 -7.05
CA ASP A 60 -2.87 14.27 -8.09
C ASP A 60 -1.37 14.18 -7.69
N GLU A 61 -0.84 15.18 -6.98
CA GLU A 61 0.54 15.15 -6.48
C GLU A 61 0.73 14.02 -5.44
N GLN A 62 -0.23 13.87 -4.53
CA GLN A 62 -0.20 12.81 -3.52
C GLN A 62 -0.34 11.44 -4.21
N LYS A 63 -1.28 11.30 -5.15
CA LYS A 63 -1.44 10.09 -5.97
C LYS A 63 -0.14 9.74 -6.68
N ALA A 64 0.50 10.69 -7.36
CA ALA A 64 1.76 10.45 -8.06
C ALA A 64 2.86 9.95 -7.11
N ARG A 65 2.99 10.53 -5.91
CA ARG A 65 3.95 10.08 -4.89
C ARG A 65 3.66 8.67 -4.40
N ILE A 66 2.39 8.38 -4.15
CA ILE A 66 1.94 7.06 -3.72
C ILE A 66 2.20 6.03 -4.82
N CYS A 67 1.72 6.27 -6.05
CA CYS A 67 1.91 5.41 -7.21
C CYS A 67 3.38 5.07 -7.47
N LYS A 68 4.30 6.03 -7.28
CA LYS A 68 5.74 5.77 -7.37
C LYS A 68 6.18 4.69 -6.38
N LYS A 69 5.72 4.78 -5.13
CA LYS A 69 6.04 3.82 -4.07
C LYS A 69 5.44 2.45 -4.31
N PHE A 70 4.21 2.39 -4.84
CA PHE A 70 3.63 1.12 -5.30
C PHE A 70 4.49 0.47 -6.38
N ALA A 71 4.97 1.22 -7.37
CA ALA A 71 5.81 0.68 -8.43
C ALA A 71 7.18 0.19 -7.93
N GLU A 72 7.79 0.89 -6.97
CA GLU A 72 9.03 0.46 -6.31
C GLU A 72 8.82 -0.86 -5.57
N ALA A 73 7.76 -0.97 -4.77
CA ALA A 73 7.44 -2.18 -4.02
C ALA A 73 7.06 -3.36 -4.93
N ASP A 74 6.26 -3.13 -5.97
CA ASP A 74 5.89 -4.17 -6.94
C ASP A 74 7.12 -4.77 -7.63
N LYS A 75 8.05 -3.91 -8.05
CA LYS A 75 9.35 -4.35 -8.55
C LYS A 75 10.11 -5.18 -7.52
N CYS A 76 10.20 -4.71 -6.27
CA CYS A 76 10.89 -5.44 -5.22
C CYS A 76 10.25 -6.80 -4.93
N LEU A 77 8.92 -6.91 -4.96
CA LEU A 77 8.22 -8.19 -4.82
C LEU A 77 8.56 -9.15 -5.97
N ILE A 78 8.64 -8.65 -7.21
CA ILE A 78 9.07 -9.45 -8.37
C ILE A 78 10.52 -9.94 -8.20
N ASP A 79 11.40 -9.10 -7.64
CA ASP A 79 12.79 -9.45 -7.33
C ASP A 79 12.91 -10.41 -6.11
N GLY A 80 11.80 -10.81 -5.49
CA GLY A 80 11.77 -11.75 -4.37
C GLY A 80 12.06 -11.11 -3.01
N ALA A 81 11.81 -9.81 -2.86
CA ALA A 81 11.89 -9.12 -1.58
C ALA A 81 10.82 -9.60 -0.59
N ASP A 82 11.05 -9.34 0.69
CA ASP A 82 10.13 -9.69 1.77
C ASP A 82 8.78 -8.97 1.64
N GLU A 83 7.71 -9.76 1.55
CA GLU A 83 6.34 -9.29 1.32
C GLU A 83 5.83 -8.35 2.40
N TYR A 84 6.11 -8.67 3.67
CA TYR A 84 5.71 -7.87 4.82
C TYR A 84 6.37 -6.49 4.77
N LEU A 85 7.70 -6.44 4.56
CA LEU A 85 8.43 -5.18 4.48
C LEU A 85 7.99 -4.31 3.31
N GLN A 86 7.72 -4.90 2.14
CA GLN A 86 7.24 -4.14 0.97
C GLN A 86 5.85 -3.53 1.22
N LEU A 87 4.92 -4.31 1.78
CA LEU A 87 3.58 -3.80 2.12
C LEU A 87 3.64 -2.70 3.18
N LEU A 88 4.46 -2.89 4.21
CA LEU A 88 4.62 -1.92 5.29
C LEU A 88 5.27 -0.62 4.80
N ASP A 89 6.26 -0.71 3.90
CA ASP A 89 6.86 0.47 3.26
C ASP A 89 5.81 1.24 2.46
N VAL A 90 5.02 0.57 1.62
CA VAL A 90 3.94 1.22 0.86
C VAL A 90 2.90 1.85 1.78
N ALA A 91 2.44 1.14 2.81
CA ALA A 91 1.48 1.67 3.78
C ALA A 91 2.01 2.93 4.48
N SER A 92 3.26 2.90 4.93
CA SER A 92 3.93 4.02 5.59
C SER A 92 4.11 5.22 4.67
N ASN A 93 4.55 5.00 3.44
CA ASN A 93 4.72 6.07 2.46
C ASN A 93 3.36 6.64 2.03
N THR A 94 2.34 5.81 1.89
CA THR A 94 0.96 6.23 1.60
C THR A 94 0.44 7.12 2.71
N MET A 95 0.59 6.70 3.96
CA MET A 95 0.24 7.49 5.13
C MET A 95 0.96 8.85 5.15
N ARG A 96 2.27 8.88 4.90
CA ARG A 96 3.04 10.13 4.87
C ARG A 96 2.61 11.06 3.74
N ALA A 97 2.30 10.50 2.56
CA ALA A 97 1.80 11.26 1.42
C ALA A 97 0.42 11.85 1.70
N LEU A 98 -0.47 11.10 2.36
CA LEU A 98 -1.79 11.56 2.80
C LEU A 98 -1.70 12.67 3.86
N CYS A 99 -0.77 12.55 4.81
CA CYS A 99 -0.52 13.58 5.84
C CYS A 99 0.27 14.80 5.33
N ASN A 100 0.51 14.91 4.01
CA ASN A 100 1.28 16.00 3.39
C ASN A 100 2.69 16.21 3.95
N MET A 101 3.30 15.15 4.49
CA MET A 101 4.65 15.21 5.00
C MET A 101 5.63 15.26 3.80
N PRO A 102 6.58 16.21 3.76
CA PRO A 102 7.57 16.26 2.68
C PRO A 102 8.31 14.92 2.60
N GLN A 103 8.23 14.29 1.44
CA GLN A 103 9.08 13.15 1.11
C GLN A 103 10.40 13.74 0.63
N ASP A 104 11.50 13.45 1.34
CA ASP A 104 12.83 13.71 0.82
C ASP A 104 12.99 12.87 -0.45
N PHE A 105 12.91 13.52 -1.61
CA PHE A 105 13.20 12.94 -2.90
C PHE A 105 14.71 12.74 -2.99
N SER A 106 15.26 11.80 -2.21
CA SER A 106 16.58 11.27 -2.48
C SER A 106 16.48 10.50 -3.79
N SER A 107 16.87 11.20 -4.85
CA SER A 107 16.97 10.72 -6.21
C SER A 107 18.14 9.73 -6.25
N GLY A 108 17.83 8.45 -6.33
CA GLY A 108 18.79 7.38 -6.64
C GLY A 108 18.64 6.94 -8.07
#